data_AF-A0A098BNX4-F1
#
_entry.id   AF-A0A098BNX4-F1
#
_cell.length_a   1.000
_cell.length_b   1.000
_cell.length_c   1.000
_cell.angle_alpha   90.00
_cell.angle_beta   90.00
_cell.angle_gamma   90.00
#
_symmetry.space_group_name_H-M   'P 1'
#
loop_
_entity.id
_entity.type
_entity.pdbx_description
1 polymer ?
#
loop_
_entity_poly.entity_id
_entity_poly.type
_entity_poly.pdbx_seq_one_letter_code
_entity_poly.pdbx_strand_id
1 'polypeptide(L)'
;MNVDDSSGSVADGPLSDSERADLLLMREEERLARDLYRRFHQAWGVPIFGNISDSEQRHHDAIGRLLERYSVPDPSAGQLPGVYADTELQEAYDTWLARGLSSVDEAYAVGVELETGDIADLSAAVERSDEAAIHRVYGNLRAASENHLQAFEGSMSGRPFGGGRRRRWRGGAHGGDGYRHRGGRGRHDS
;
A
#
# COMPACT_ATOMS: atom_id res chain seq x y z
N MET A 1 9.33 31.10 39.48
CA MET A 1 9.17 32.00 38.32
C MET A 1 9.23 31.11 37.10
N ASN A 2 8.10 31.01 36.40
CA ASN A 2 7.88 30.07 35.30
C ASN A 2 8.73 30.50 34.11
N VAL A 3 9.56 29.58 33.61
CA VAL A 3 10.23 29.74 32.32
C VAL A 3 9.26 29.22 31.28
N ASP A 4 8.87 30.12 30.40
CA ASP A 4 7.90 29.98 29.34
C ASP A 4 8.27 28.84 28.39
N ASP A 5 7.46 27.78 28.39
CA ASP A 5 7.48 26.71 27.39
C ASP A 5 6.77 27.23 26.13
N SER A 6 7.48 28.09 25.41
CA SER A 6 7.14 28.47 24.04
C SER A 6 7.38 27.26 23.13
N SER A 7 6.45 26.31 23.15
CA SER A 7 6.27 25.30 22.10
C SER A 7 5.83 26.02 20.83
N GLY A 8 6.81 26.63 20.15
CA GLY A 8 6.61 27.28 18.87
C GLY A 8 5.98 26.30 17.90
N SER A 9 4.82 26.65 17.36
CA SER A 9 4.36 26.05 16.12
C SER A 9 5.46 26.31 15.09
N VAL A 10 6.17 25.27 14.69
CA VAL A 10 7.13 25.37 13.58
C VAL A 10 6.29 25.79 12.38
N ALA A 11 6.37 27.07 12.03
CA ALA A 11 5.76 27.57 10.82
C ALA A 11 6.59 26.96 9.68
N ASP A 12 5.98 26.04 8.97
CA ASP A 12 6.55 25.46 7.75
C ASP A 12 6.91 26.58 6.78
N GLY A 13 8.16 26.56 6.28
CA GLY A 13 8.76 27.57 5.44
C GLY A 13 8.37 27.42 3.96
N PRO A 14 8.86 28.31 3.08
CA PRO A 14 8.76 28.09 1.64
C PRO A 14 9.64 26.88 1.25
N LEU A 15 9.09 26.00 0.42
CA LEU A 15 9.86 24.85 -0.11
C LEU A 15 11.10 25.30 -0.86
N SER A 16 12.20 24.57 -0.65
CA SER A 16 13.35 24.57 -1.56
C SER A 16 13.00 23.98 -2.93
N ASP A 17 13.85 24.24 -3.92
CA ASP A 17 13.68 23.66 -5.27
C ASP A 17 13.77 22.13 -5.24
N SER A 18 14.62 21.56 -4.38
CA SER A 18 14.73 20.11 -4.20
C SER A 18 13.46 19.50 -3.60
N GLU A 19 12.89 20.11 -2.57
CA GLU A 19 11.65 19.59 -1.96
C GLU A 19 10.47 19.69 -2.92
N ARG A 20 10.43 20.75 -3.73
CA ARG A 20 9.43 20.89 -4.79
C ARG A 20 9.59 19.79 -5.83
N ALA A 21 10.81 19.53 -6.30
CA ALA A 21 11.08 18.47 -7.27
C ALA A 21 10.70 17.09 -6.71
N ASP A 22 11.06 16.82 -5.45
CA ASP A 22 10.74 15.58 -4.76
C ASP A 22 9.22 15.39 -4.64
N LEU A 23 8.46 16.42 -4.26
CA LEU A 23 7.00 16.31 -4.17
C LEU A 23 6.35 16.00 -5.52
N LEU A 24 6.87 16.57 -6.61
CA LEU A 24 6.37 16.31 -7.96
C LEU A 24 6.68 14.88 -8.40
N LEU A 25 7.89 14.40 -8.12
CA LEU A 25 8.32 13.04 -8.43
C LEU A 25 7.49 12.02 -7.63
N MET A 26 7.45 12.14 -6.30
CA MET A 26 6.66 11.26 -5.43
C MET A 26 5.18 11.24 -5.83
N ARG A 27 4.64 12.37 -6.30
CA ARG A 27 3.24 12.42 -6.77
C ARG A 27 3.00 11.50 -7.97
N GLU A 28 3.90 11.54 -8.95
CA GLU A 28 3.78 10.75 -10.18
C GLU A 28 4.17 9.28 -9.96
N GLU A 29 5.17 8.98 -9.13
CA GLU A 29 5.59 7.62 -8.79
C GLU A 29 4.48 6.84 -8.07
N GLU A 30 3.84 7.45 -7.06
CA GLU A 30 2.68 6.85 -6.37
C GLU A 30 1.51 6.61 -7.34
N ARG A 31 1.35 7.50 -8.35
CA ARG A 31 0.35 7.30 -9.41
C ARG A 31 0.74 6.13 -10.31
N LEU A 32 2.01 6.02 -10.67
CA LEU A 32 2.59 4.95 -11.46
C LEU A 32 2.40 3.59 -10.81
N ALA A 33 2.78 3.46 -9.54
CA ALA A 33 2.58 2.26 -8.73
C ALA A 33 1.11 1.85 -8.70
N ARG A 34 0.22 2.80 -8.33
CA ARG A 34 -1.22 2.59 -8.31
C ARG A 34 -1.75 2.04 -9.64
N ASP A 35 -1.38 2.69 -10.74
CA ASP A 35 -1.89 2.37 -12.06
C ASP A 35 -1.37 1.01 -12.53
N LEU A 36 -0.08 0.70 -12.35
CA LEU A 36 0.49 -0.62 -12.65
C LEU A 36 -0.20 -1.73 -11.86
N TYR A 37 -0.31 -1.58 -10.54
CA TYR A 37 -0.92 -2.62 -9.70
C TYR A 37 -2.40 -2.82 -10.02
N ARG A 38 -3.12 -1.77 -10.42
CA ARG A 38 -4.48 -1.92 -10.94
C ARG A 38 -4.52 -2.77 -12.22
N ARG A 39 -3.56 -2.57 -13.14
CA ARG A 39 -3.45 -3.37 -14.37
C ARG A 39 -3.09 -4.83 -14.06
N PHE A 40 -2.15 -5.07 -13.15
CA PHE A 40 -1.77 -6.43 -12.74
C PHE A 40 -2.91 -7.16 -12.01
N HIS A 41 -3.66 -6.48 -11.15
CA HIS A 41 -4.85 -7.04 -10.52
C HIS A 41 -5.90 -7.44 -11.57
N GLN A 42 -6.14 -6.59 -12.57
CA GLN A 42 -7.08 -6.89 -13.67
C GLN A 42 -6.63 -8.09 -14.52
N ALA A 43 -5.33 -8.23 -14.76
CA ALA A 43 -4.78 -9.32 -15.57
C ALA A 43 -4.77 -10.67 -14.83
N TRP A 44 -4.38 -10.67 -13.55
CA TRP A 44 -4.08 -11.90 -12.82
C TRP A 44 -5.11 -12.26 -11.74
N GLY A 45 -5.97 -11.32 -11.34
CA GLY A 45 -6.98 -11.55 -10.29
C GLY A 45 -6.39 -11.81 -8.89
N VAL A 46 -5.11 -11.50 -8.67
CA VAL A 46 -4.43 -11.73 -7.39
C VAL A 46 -4.69 -10.56 -6.43
N PRO A 47 -5.25 -10.80 -5.23
CA PRO A 47 -5.65 -9.73 -4.32
C PRO A 47 -4.55 -8.77 -3.87
N ILE A 48 -3.28 -9.21 -3.82
CA ILE A 48 -2.17 -8.37 -3.37
C ILE A 48 -2.05 -7.09 -4.20
N PHE A 49 -2.12 -7.19 -5.54
CA PHE A 49 -2.04 -6.03 -6.42
C PHE A 49 -3.21 -5.06 -6.20
N GLY A 50 -4.42 -5.57 -5.94
CA GLY A 50 -5.59 -4.72 -5.65
C GLY A 50 -5.44 -3.99 -4.32
N ASN A 51 -5.06 -4.71 -3.27
CA ASN A 51 -4.87 -4.14 -1.93
C ASN A 51 -3.77 -3.08 -1.90
N ILE A 52 -2.66 -3.31 -2.61
CA ILE A 52 -1.55 -2.37 -2.68
C ILE A 52 -1.92 -1.17 -3.57
N SER A 53 -2.59 -1.36 -4.71
CA SER A 53 -3.12 -0.25 -5.53
C SER A 53 -4.02 0.70 -4.72
N ASP A 54 -4.87 0.16 -3.83
CA ASP A 54 -5.69 0.97 -2.92
C ASP A 54 -4.85 1.71 -1.86
N SER A 55 -3.65 1.21 -1.54
CA SER A 55 -2.68 1.89 -0.68
C SER A 55 -1.98 3.03 -1.41
N GLU A 56 -1.52 2.80 -2.64
CA GLU A 56 -0.87 3.83 -3.45
C GLU A 56 -1.83 4.98 -3.78
N GLN A 57 -3.13 4.72 -3.93
CA GLN A 57 -4.10 5.81 -4.01
C GLN A 57 -4.07 6.71 -2.76
N ARG A 58 -3.97 6.12 -1.57
CA ARG A 58 -3.91 6.89 -0.30
C ARG A 58 -2.60 7.66 -0.17
N HIS A 59 -1.49 7.08 -0.63
CA HIS A 59 -0.20 7.75 -0.68
C HIS A 59 -0.20 8.92 -1.65
N HIS A 60 -0.63 8.66 -2.89
CA HIS A 60 -0.84 9.69 -3.91
C HIS A 60 -1.67 10.84 -3.35
N ASP A 61 -2.83 10.57 -2.73
CA ASP A 61 -3.67 11.61 -2.11
C ASP A 61 -2.95 12.36 -0.97
N ALA A 62 -2.07 11.70 -0.22
CA ALA A 62 -1.27 12.34 0.82
C ALA A 62 -0.27 13.35 0.25
N ILE A 63 0.41 13.00 -0.85
CA ILE A 63 1.27 13.91 -1.59
C ILE A 63 0.46 15.06 -2.19
N GLY A 64 -0.73 14.78 -2.76
CA GLY A 64 -1.63 15.80 -3.29
C GLY A 64 -1.98 16.88 -2.26
N ARG A 65 -2.23 16.49 -1.00
CA ARG A 65 -2.45 17.44 0.10
C ARG A 65 -1.22 18.29 0.43
N LEU A 66 -0.01 17.77 0.25
CA LEU A 66 1.22 18.57 0.39
C LEU A 66 1.36 19.55 -0.77
N LEU A 67 1.10 19.13 -2.00
CA LEU A 67 1.12 20.02 -3.18
C LEU A 67 0.15 21.20 -2.99
N GLU A 68 -1.09 20.92 -2.58
CA GLU A 68 -2.08 21.96 -2.25
C GLU A 68 -1.57 22.90 -1.15
N ARG A 69 -1.04 22.33 -0.06
CA ARG A 69 -0.55 23.09 1.09
C ARG A 69 0.56 24.08 0.73
N TYR A 70 1.49 23.65 -0.11
CA TYR A 70 2.62 24.47 -0.55
C TYR A 70 2.36 25.19 -1.88
N SER A 71 1.11 25.20 -2.36
CA SER A 71 0.69 25.83 -3.62
C SER A 71 1.54 25.39 -4.83
N VAL A 72 1.88 24.11 -4.88
CA VAL A 72 2.58 23.47 -6.00
C VAL A 72 1.54 22.92 -6.99
N PRO A 73 1.62 23.24 -8.29
CA PRO A 73 0.74 22.65 -9.29
C PRO A 73 0.88 21.12 -9.34
N ASP A 74 -0.25 20.42 -9.39
CA ASP A 74 -0.27 18.96 -9.46
C ASP A 74 0.05 18.47 -10.89
N PRO A 75 1.17 17.75 -11.11
CA PRO A 75 1.55 17.23 -12.43
C PRO A 75 0.55 16.18 -12.95
N SER A 76 -0.23 15.58 -12.04
CA SER A 76 -1.24 14.58 -12.37
C SER A 76 -2.58 15.14 -12.79
N ALA A 77 -2.82 16.44 -12.62
CA ALA A 77 -4.11 17.03 -12.88
C ALA A 77 -4.51 16.89 -14.36
N GLY A 78 -5.65 16.22 -14.60
CA GLY A 78 -6.20 16.03 -15.94
C GLY A 78 -5.54 14.93 -16.77
N GLN A 79 -4.54 14.21 -16.23
CA GLN A 79 -3.93 13.07 -16.90
C GLN A 79 -4.79 11.81 -16.77
N LEU A 80 -4.78 10.97 -17.80
CA LEU A 80 -5.44 9.66 -17.76
C LEU A 80 -4.52 8.63 -17.06
N PRO A 81 -5.09 7.57 -16.44
CA PRO A 81 -4.28 6.49 -15.89
C PRO A 81 -3.35 5.88 -16.95
N GLY A 82 -2.09 5.66 -16.59
CA GLY A 82 -1.06 5.14 -17.51
C GLY A 82 -0.50 6.16 -18.52
N VAL A 83 -0.84 7.45 -18.39
CA VAL A 83 -0.29 8.54 -19.22
C VAL A 83 0.45 9.52 -18.34
N TYR A 84 1.75 9.73 -18.61
CA TYR A 84 2.65 10.58 -17.83
C TYR A 84 3.22 11.68 -18.72
N ALA A 85 3.32 12.90 -18.18
CA ALA A 85 3.91 14.03 -18.90
C ALA A 85 5.44 13.91 -18.99
N ASP A 86 6.05 13.30 -17.98
CA ASP A 86 7.47 12.96 -17.97
C ASP A 86 7.71 11.72 -18.83
N THR A 87 8.64 11.82 -19.78
CA THR A 87 8.91 10.75 -20.75
C THR A 87 9.64 9.56 -20.13
N GLU A 88 10.47 9.79 -19.11
CA GLU A 88 11.18 8.71 -18.40
C GLU A 88 10.18 7.90 -17.56
N LEU A 89 9.25 8.57 -16.88
CA LEU A 89 8.16 7.89 -16.16
C LEU A 89 7.21 7.14 -17.11
N GLN A 90 6.92 7.69 -18.28
CA GLN A 90 6.12 6.99 -19.28
C GLN A 90 6.84 5.72 -19.77
N GLU A 91 8.13 5.80 -20.07
CA GLU A 91 8.92 4.64 -20.51
C GLU A 91 9.03 3.57 -19.41
N ALA A 92 9.22 3.99 -18.16
CA ALA A 92 9.21 3.10 -17.00
C ALA A 92 7.86 2.37 -16.86
N TYR A 93 6.74 3.12 -16.92
CA TYR A 93 5.40 2.54 -16.87
C TYR A 93 5.18 1.50 -17.98
N ASP A 94 5.48 1.86 -19.24
CA ASP A 94 5.26 0.99 -20.38
C ASP A 94 6.12 -0.29 -20.30
N THR A 95 7.37 -0.14 -19.87
CA THR A 95 8.30 -1.26 -19.68
C THR A 95 7.84 -2.22 -18.59
N TRP A 96 7.52 -1.70 -17.41
CA TRP A 96 7.06 -2.52 -16.29
C TRP A 96 5.70 -3.13 -16.55
N LEU A 97 4.79 -2.41 -17.23
CA LEU A 97 3.50 -2.95 -17.64
C LEU A 97 3.69 -4.14 -18.58
N ALA A 98 4.50 -3.98 -19.64
CA ALA A 98 4.76 -5.06 -20.58
C ALA A 98 5.38 -6.29 -19.89
N ARG A 99 6.34 -6.08 -18.99
CA ARG A 99 6.99 -7.15 -18.23
C ARG A 99 6.01 -7.86 -17.30
N GLY A 100 5.27 -7.12 -16.48
CA GLY A 100 4.31 -7.69 -15.53
C GLY A 100 3.07 -8.32 -16.17
N LEU A 101 2.76 -8.01 -17.43
CA LEU A 101 1.70 -8.71 -18.18
C LEU A 101 2.18 -10.02 -18.83
N SER A 102 3.47 -10.33 -18.80
CA SER A 102 4.00 -11.58 -19.35
C SER A 102 3.73 -12.80 -18.44
N SER A 103 3.76 -12.61 -17.13
CA SER A 103 3.40 -13.63 -16.13
C SER A 103 3.13 -12.98 -14.78
N VAL A 104 2.41 -13.69 -13.90
CA VAL A 104 2.18 -13.24 -12.52
C VAL A 104 3.49 -13.12 -11.71
N ASP A 105 4.47 -14.00 -11.99
CA ASP A 105 5.78 -13.96 -11.32
C ASP A 105 6.57 -12.71 -11.72
N GLU A 106 6.51 -12.33 -13.00
CA GLU A 106 7.09 -11.06 -13.47
C GLU A 106 6.35 -9.84 -12.91
N ALA A 107 5.03 -9.93 -12.69
CA ALA A 107 4.29 -8.86 -12.02
C ALA A 107 4.73 -8.68 -10.56
N TYR A 108 5.02 -9.78 -9.84
CA TYR A 108 5.62 -9.68 -8.51
C TYR A 108 7.04 -9.12 -8.55
N ALA A 109 7.85 -9.51 -9.53
CA ALA A 109 9.20 -8.98 -9.70
C ALA A 109 9.20 -7.47 -9.99
N VAL A 110 8.26 -6.99 -10.82
CA VAL A 110 8.00 -5.54 -10.99
C VAL A 110 7.63 -4.89 -9.67
N GLY A 111 6.73 -5.49 -8.88
CA GLY A 111 6.39 -4.96 -7.56
C GLY A 111 7.61 -4.84 -6.63
N VAL A 112 8.47 -5.85 -6.57
CA VAL A 112 9.72 -5.79 -5.80
C VAL A 112 10.64 -4.65 -6.26
N GLU A 113 10.83 -4.52 -7.58
CA GLU A 113 11.67 -3.47 -8.16
C GLU A 113 11.14 -2.07 -7.84
N LEU A 114 9.84 -1.85 -8.05
CA LEU A 114 9.18 -0.57 -7.83
C LEU A 114 9.25 -0.17 -6.35
N GLU A 115 8.83 -1.04 -5.42
CA GLU A 115 8.86 -0.71 -3.99
C GLU A 115 10.27 -0.48 -3.45
N THR A 116 11.29 -1.12 -4.06
CA THR A 116 12.68 -0.86 -3.71
C THR A 116 13.13 0.54 -4.14
N GLY A 117 12.70 0.97 -5.33
CA GLY A 117 12.91 2.34 -5.83
C GLY A 117 12.23 3.37 -4.91
N ASP A 118 10.93 3.21 -4.68
CA ASP A 118 10.13 4.12 -3.83
C ASP A 118 10.77 4.30 -2.44
N ILE A 119 11.23 3.22 -1.80
CA ILE A 119 11.90 3.30 -0.49
C ILE A 119 13.20 4.12 -0.57
N ALA A 120 13.98 3.94 -1.64
CA ALA A 120 15.23 4.66 -1.84
C ALA A 120 14.98 6.16 -2.06
N ASP A 121 14.02 6.49 -2.91
CA ASP A 121 13.69 7.87 -3.26
C ASP A 121 13.04 8.61 -2.08
N LEU A 122 12.12 7.96 -1.36
CA LEU A 122 11.55 8.50 -0.11
C LEU A 122 12.60 8.72 0.97
N SER A 123 13.55 7.79 1.13
CA SER A 123 14.64 7.94 2.10
C SER A 123 15.51 9.15 1.76
N ALA A 124 15.87 9.30 0.48
CA ALA A 124 16.68 10.42 0.03
C ALA A 124 15.93 11.76 0.11
N ALA A 125 14.63 11.77 -0.16
CA ALA A 125 13.80 12.97 -0.08
C ALA A 125 13.58 13.43 1.38
N VAL A 126 13.48 12.49 2.34
CA VAL A 126 13.46 12.81 3.77
C VAL A 126 14.75 13.51 4.21
N GLU A 127 15.91 13.06 3.74
CA GLU A 127 17.20 13.66 4.07
C GLU A 127 17.38 15.08 3.49
N ARG A 128 16.70 15.38 2.37
CA ARG A 128 16.78 16.69 1.69
C ARG A 128 15.82 17.74 2.25
N SER A 129 14.80 17.33 2.99
CA SER A 129 13.77 18.24 3.49
C SER A 129 14.04 18.68 4.93
N ASP A 130 13.62 19.89 5.30
CA ASP A 130 13.52 20.36 6.69
C ASP A 130 12.07 20.61 7.14
N GLU A 131 11.12 20.36 6.24
CA GLU A 131 9.69 20.57 6.45
C GLU A 131 9.04 19.42 7.23
N ALA A 132 8.56 19.71 8.44
CA ALA A 132 8.04 18.69 9.35
C ALA A 132 6.83 17.93 8.78
N ALA A 133 6.03 18.58 7.93
CA ALA A 133 4.91 17.92 7.26
C ALA A 133 5.35 16.97 6.17
N ILE A 134 6.41 17.30 5.41
CA ILE A 134 7.00 16.43 4.39
C ILE A 134 7.56 15.18 5.07
N HIS A 135 8.38 15.36 6.12
CA HIS A 135 8.94 14.25 6.91
C HIS A 135 7.88 13.28 7.40
N ARG A 136 6.77 13.80 7.93
CA ARG A 136 5.68 12.96 8.43
C ARG A 136 5.03 12.14 7.31
N VAL A 137 4.81 12.73 6.14
CA VAL A 137 4.18 12.01 5.02
C VAL A 137 5.16 11.00 4.43
N TYR A 138 6.37 11.42 4.06
CA TYR A 138 7.35 10.53 3.45
C TYR A 138 7.75 9.37 4.36
N GLY A 139 7.90 9.61 5.67
CA GLY A 139 8.19 8.53 6.62
C GLY A 139 7.06 7.49 6.71
N ASN A 140 5.80 7.90 6.58
CA ASN A 140 4.66 6.98 6.56
C ASN A 140 4.58 6.19 5.24
N LEU A 141 4.80 6.86 4.11
CA LEU A 141 4.84 6.23 2.79
C LEU A 141 5.96 5.19 2.73
N ARG A 142 7.17 5.56 3.16
CA ARG A 142 8.32 4.65 3.18
C ARG A 142 8.04 3.40 4.01
N ALA A 143 7.46 3.56 5.20
CA ALA A 143 7.09 2.42 6.04
C ALA A 143 6.00 1.54 5.38
N ALA A 144 5.11 2.12 4.58
CA ALA A 144 4.13 1.35 3.80
C ALA A 144 4.79 0.61 2.62
N SER A 145 5.68 1.26 1.86
CA SER A 145 6.45 0.62 0.78
C SER A 145 7.32 -0.54 1.30
N GLU A 146 7.92 -0.41 2.50
CA GLU A 146 8.62 -1.52 3.17
C GLU A 146 7.69 -2.72 3.45
N ASN A 147 6.41 -2.48 3.72
CA ASN A 147 5.42 -3.56 3.89
C ASN A 147 4.96 -4.13 2.54
N HIS A 148 4.83 -3.31 1.51
CA HIS A 148 4.50 -3.75 0.15
C HIS A 148 5.61 -4.64 -0.42
N LEU A 149 6.87 -4.22 -0.29
CA LEU A 149 8.05 -4.98 -0.68
C LEU A 149 8.04 -6.39 -0.06
N GLN A 150 7.87 -6.47 1.27
CA GLN A 150 7.76 -7.75 1.97
C GLN A 150 6.60 -8.62 1.46
N ALA A 151 5.51 -7.99 1.03
CA ALA A 151 4.36 -8.70 0.47
C ALA A 151 4.65 -9.30 -0.90
N PHE A 152 5.34 -8.57 -1.78
CA PHE A 152 5.76 -9.07 -3.08
C PHE A 152 6.82 -10.17 -2.95
N GLU A 153 7.86 -9.96 -2.13
CA GLU A 153 8.87 -11.00 -1.85
C GLU A 153 8.25 -12.27 -1.25
N GLY A 154 7.30 -12.11 -0.33
CA GLY A 154 6.53 -13.22 0.24
C GLY A 154 5.80 -14.01 -0.84
N SER A 155 5.15 -13.31 -1.78
CA SER A 155 4.41 -13.91 -2.90
C SER A 155 5.33 -14.69 -3.85
N MET A 156 6.52 -14.17 -4.15
CA MET A 156 7.53 -14.88 -4.97
C MET A 156 8.05 -16.15 -4.30
N SER A 157 8.20 -16.15 -2.98
CA SER A 157 8.64 -17.33 -2.22
C SER A 157 7.57 -18.41 -2.03
N GLY A 158 6.37 -18.21 -2.60
CA GLY A 158 5.21 -19.09 -2.40
C GLY A 158 4.64 -19.03 -0.98
N ARG A 159 5.05 -18.05 -0.17
CA ARG A 159 4.54 -17.84 1.18
C ARG A 159 3.26 -17.01 1.07
N PRO A 160 2.09 -17.53 1.50
CA PRO A 160 0.88 -16.74 1.50
C PRO A 160 1.05 -15.54 2.44
N PHE A 161 0.97 -14.33 1.90
CA PHE A 161 0.92 -13.11 2.70
C PHE A 161 -0.44 -13.06 3.41
N GLY A 162 -0.46 -13.04 4.75
CA GLY A 162 -1.68 -12.81 5.53
C GLY A 162 -2.46 -14.04 6.01
N GLY A 163 -1.79 -15.04 6.60
CA GLY A 163 -2.44 -16.06 7.43
C GLY A 163 -2.70 -15.61 8.87
N GLY A 164 -3.40 -14.48 9.09
CA GLY A 164 -3.34 -13.81 10.40
C GLY A 164 -4.56 -13.05 10.88
N ARG A 165 -5.78 -13.61 10.80
CA ARG A 165 -6.84 -13.54 11.86
C ARG A 165 -7.90 -14.63 11.64
N ARG A 166 -7.58 -15.89 11.95
CA ARG A 166 -8.65 -16.85 12.28
C ARG A 166 -9.23 -16.44 13.63
N ARG A 167 -10.42 -15.84 13.63
CA ARG A 167 -11.24 -15.68 14.83
C ARG A 167 -11.42 -17.08 15.45
N ARG A 168 -10.71 -17.31 16.54
CA ARG A 168 -10.92 -18.45 17.44
C ARG A 168 -12.29 -18.28 18.06
N TRP A 169 -13.31 -18.91 17.47
CA TRP A 169 -14.55 -19.18 18.17
C TRP A 169 -14.23 -20.16 19.31
N ARG A 170 -14.18 -19.61 20.52
CA ARG A 170 -14.10 -20.34 21.78
C ARG A 170 -15.54 -20.52 22.27
N GLY A 171 -16.06 -21.73 22.18
CA GLY A 171 -17.30 -22.15 22.83
C GLY A 171 -17.68 -23.53 22.34
N GLY A 172 -17.84 -24.56 23.15
CA GLY A 172 -17.62 -24.75 24.59
C GLY A 172 -17.72 -26.27 24.80
N ALA A 173 -16.85 -26.81 25.65
CA ALA A 173 -16.91 -28.21 26.05
C ALA A 173 -17.85 -28.34 27.26
N HIS A 174 -18.95 -29.05 27.08
CA HIS A 174 -19.71 -29.79 28.10
C HIS A 174 -20.28 -30.99 27.32
N GLY A 175 -19.87 -32.23 27.56
CA GLY A 175 -19.97 -32.96 28.81
C GLY A 175 -20.74 -34.22 28.44
N GLY A 176 -20.04 -35.35 28.29
CA GLY A 176 -20.68 -36.62 27.97
C GLY A 176 -21.47 -37.14 29.15
N ASP A 177 -22.51 -37.92 28.87
CA ASP A 177 -22.87 -39.12 29.61
C ASP A 177 -23.90 -39.92 28.79
N GLY A 178 -23.69 -41.23 28.75
CA GLY A 178 -24.50 -42.17 27.98
C GLY A 178 -25.88 -42.43 28.59
N TYR A 179 -26.65 -43.31 27.94
CA TYR A 179 -27.45 -44.42 28.52
C TYR A 179 -28.55 -44.88 27.54
N ARG A 180 -28.40 -46.14 27.09
CA ARG A 180 -29.43 -47.18 26.92
C ARG A 180 -30.76 -46.81 26.24
N HIS A 181 -30.96 -47.33 25.03
CA HIS A 181 -32.30 -47.65 24.50
C HIS A 181 -32.67 -49.10 24.84
N ARG A 182 -33.64 -49.31 25.74
CA ARG A 182 -34.39 -50.57 25.89
C ARG A 182 -35.85 -50.31 26.27
N GLY A 183 -36.76 -50.93 25.51
CA GLY A 183 -38.18 -51.16 25.81
C GLY A 183 -39.11 -50.18 25.11
N GLY A 184 -40.16 -50.55 24.36
CA GLY A 184 -40.80 -51.85 24.13
C GLY A 184 -42.32 -51.73 24.31
N ARG A 185 -43.06 -52.36 23.38
CA ARG A 185 -44.45 -52.90 23.44
C ARG A 185 -45.50 -52.24 22.53
N GLY A 186 -46.17 -53.13 21.79
CA GLY A 186 -47.46 -52.96 21.14
C GLY A 186 -47.80 -54.23 20.34
N ARG A 187 -48.47 -55.19 20.98
CA ARG A 187 -49.12 -56.37 20.37
C ARG A 187 -50.65 -56.18 20.45
N HIS A 188 -51.37 -57.02 19.70
CA HIS A 188 -52.84 -57.25 19.58
C HIS A 188 -53.47 -56.52 18.39
N ASP A 189 -54.36 -57.08 17.55
CA ASP A 189 -54.94 -58.41 17.25
C ASP A 189 -55.42 -58.26 15.78
N SER A 190 -55.40 -59.22 14.86
CA SER A 190 -56.20 -60.45 14.75
C SER A 190 -55.64 -61.32 13.62
#